data_AF-A0A1X2DCH7-F1
#
_entry.id   AF-A0A1X2DCH7-F1
#
_cell.length_a   1.000
_cell.length_b   1.000
_cell.length_c   1.000
_cell.angle_alpha   90.00
_cell.angle_beta   90.00
_cell.angle_gamma   90.00
#
_symmetry.space_group_name_H-M   'P 1'
#
loop_
_entity.id
_entity.type
_entity.pdbx_description
1 polymer ?
#
loop_
_entity_poly.entity_id
_entity_poly.type
_entity_poly.pdbx_seq_one_letter_code
_entity_poly.pdbx_strand_id
1 'polypeptide(L)'
;MASTMTPAWQNNPARSYLIMVVGILAFTAVAGALYMAAQAFVYRASGGSNAVAEVMDKVLRYGAIALLIGGISGWYWWSQRSEHGKIFLEVTRHALTVSKRPGDVYPFAGAQLGVWGISGGMTMGTTLHLHCGVRRFILGGRDYRAAAGTRLEAPDAGYGLPLDVDAWVSASDFGEILALSGHQAAQADASSAAGPVRCLLFPSPLAIQQMGAFALRRKQQLLNSANHPRLAIDVDADSIRVVDPNTNALHASVQVAQVTATPETYQFRYGGLGFGSPDQIVGRMFERGMASSLSTTPVLVLGVPGAPPLTIGCRDTIGGLDMRFSWPRDVRQRVNEPPEFSVSGGDFLLLVEKFGLAPYLQRHDQQV
;
A
#
# COMPACT_ATOMS: atom_id res chain seq x y z
N MET A 1 -14.79 8.53 12.51
CA MET A 1 -13.46 9.12 12.89
C MET A 1 -12.53 8.95 11.70
N ALA A 2 -11.72 9.95 11.31
CA ALA A 2 -10.96 9.85 10.06
C ALA A 2 -9.44 9.79 10.26
N SER A 3 -8.80 8.96 9.45
CA SER A 3 -7.36 8.81 9.40
C SER A 3 -6.78 9.69 8.30
N THR A 4 -5.65 10.36 8.58
CA THR A 4 -4.90 11.08 7.55
C THR A 4 -4.18 10.12 6.63
N MET A 5 -4.18 10.43 5.34
CA MET A 5 -3.41 9.67 4.35
C MET A 5 -2.14 10.38 3.91
N THR A 6 -2.12 11.71 3.97
CA THR A 6 -1.01 12.53 3.48
C THR A 6 0.17 12.49 4.44
N PRO A 7 1.31 11.89 4.03
CA PRO A 7 2.58 12.09 4.70
C PRO A 7 2.91 13.59 4.73
N ALA A 8 3.55 14.05 5.80
CA ALA A 8 3.94 15.47 5.93
C ALA A 8 4.76 15.98 4.72
N TRP A 9 5.46 15.10 4.00
CA TRP A 9 6.26 15.45 2.83
C TRP A 9 5.44 15.78 1.57
N GLN A 10 4.21 15.27 1.42
CA GLN A 10 3.37 15.45 0.23
C GLN A 10 2.67 16.81 0.15
N ASN A 11 2.50 17.53 1.26
CA ASN A 11 1.89 18.87 1.23
C ASN A 11 2.74 19.89 0.44
N ASN A 12 4.02 19.57 0.23
CA ASN A 12 4.92 20.38 -0.58
C ASN A 12 6.08 19.50 -1.09
N PRO A 13 5.84 18.58 -2.04
CA PRO A 13 6.78 17.51 -2.37
C PRO A 13 8.12 18.07 -2.83
N ALA A 14 8.13 19.17 -3.58
CA ALA A 14 9.35 19.86 -3.97
C ALA A 14 10.12 20.42 -2.77
N ARG A 15 9.44 21.06 -1.80
CA ARG A 15 10.09 21.64 -0.61
C ARG A 15 10.57 20.57 0.36
N SER A 16 9.81 19.50 0.53
CA SER A 16 10.17 18.36 1.38
C SER A 16 11.29 17.54 0.77
N TYR A 17 11.27 17.31 -0.54
CA TYR A 17 12.35 16.67 -1.28
C TYR A 17 13.59 17.56 -1.32
N LEU A 18 13.44 18.88 -1.45
CA LEU A 18 14.54 19.84 -1.33
C LEU A 18 15.14 19.83 0.08
N ILE A 19 14.32 19.87 1.14
CA ILE A 19 14.79 19.78 2.53
C ILE A 19 15.49 18.45 2.78
N MET A 20 14.96 17.35 2.22
CA MET A 20 15.57 16.03 2.30
C MET A 20 16.91 15.97 1.57
N VAL A 21 16.96 16.42 0.31
CA VAL A 21 18.18 16.43 -0.51
C VAL A 21 19.22 17.36 0.11
N VAL A 22 18.83 18.57 0.52
CA VAL A 22 19.73 19.52 1.19
C VAL A 22 20.17 18.97 2.54
N GLY A 23 19.30 18.33 3.31
CA GLY A 23 19.64 17.70 4.57
C GLY A 23 20.61 16.55 4.42
N ILE A 24 20.38 15.66 3.45
CA ILE A 24 21.30 14.56 3.11
C ILE A 24 22.63 15.12 2.61
N LEU A 25 22.61 16.08 1.68
CA LEU A 25 23.83 16.68 1.13
C LEU A 25 24.64 17.41 2.20
N ALA A 26 24.00 18.24 3.04
CA ALA A 26 24.65 18.93 4.14
C ALA A 26 25.20 17.94 5.18
N PHE A 27 24.44 16.90 5.51
CA PHE A 27 24.90 15.83 6.39
C PHE A 27 26.10 15.09 5.79
N THR A 28 26.07 14.70 4.52
CA THR A 28 27.20 14.05 3.84
C THR A 28 28.41 14.97 3.73
N ALA A 29 28.22 16.27 3.51
CA ALA A 29 29.31 17.25 3.44
C ALA A 29 29.97 17.44 4.82
N VAL A 30 29.18 17.56 5.88
CA VAL A 30 29.69 17.68 7.26
C VAL A 30 30.36 16.39 7.71
N ALA A 31 29.75 15.23 7.44
CA ALA A 31 30.34 13.94 7.75
C ALA A 31 31.64 13.70 6.94
N GLY A 32 31.65 14.06 5.65
CA GLY A 32 32.85 14.00 4.81
C GLY A 32 33.96 14.93 5.29
N ALA A 33 33.63 16.16 5.67
CA ALA A 33 34.61 17.10 6.23
C ALA A 33 35.16 16.62 7.58
N LEU A 34 34.32 16.08 8.45
CA LEU A 34 34.74 15.47 9.72
C LEU A 34 35.61 14.23 9.49
N TYR A 35 35.27 13.39 8.50
CA TYR A 35 36.09 12.23 8.10
C TYR A 35 37.46 12.67 7.60
N MET A 36 37.52 13.65 6.70
CA MET A 36 38.78 14.18 6.17
C MET A 36 39.62 14.85 7.26
N ALA A 37 39.00 15.59 8.19
CA ALA A 37 39.67 16.20 9.33
C ALA A 37 40.21 15.14 10.31
N ALA A 38 39.43 14.09 10.59
CA ALA A 38 39.85 12.98 11.43
C ALA A 38 41.00 12.19 10.77
N GLN A 39 40.92 11.90 9.47
CA GLN A 39 42.02 11.28 8.73
C GLN A 39 43.28 12.15 8.76
N ALA A 40 43.17 13.45 8.47
CA ALA A 40 44.31 14.37 8.50
C ALA A 40 44.96 14.46 9.89
N PHE A 41 44.16 14.43 10.96
CA PHE A 41 44.64 14.39 12.34
C PHE A 41 45.34 13.08 12.67
N VAL A 42 44.78 11.95 12.26
CA VAL A 42 45.34 10.61 12.49
C VAL A 42 46.64 10.39 11.70
N TYR A 43 46.71 10.83 10.43
CA TYR A 43 47.94 10.79 9.65
C TYR A 43 49.07 11.63 10.27
N ARG A 44 48.74 12.75 10.92
CA ARG A 44 49.71 13.56 11.66
C ARG A 44 50.10 12.98 13.03
N ALA A 45 49.17 12.33 13.73
CA ALA A 45 49.38 11.85 15.10
C ALA A 45 49.97 10.42 15.17
N SER A 46 49.75 9.57 14.16
CA SER A 46 50.06 8.13 14.24
C SER A 46 51.51 7.73 13.90
N GLY A 47 52.35 8.67 13.49
CA GLY A 47 53.80 8.42 13.31
C GLY A 47 54.15 7.24 12.38
N GLY A 48 53.26 6.82 11.47
CA GLY A 48 53.51 5.74 10.51
C GLY A 48 53.07 4.32 10.93
N SER A 49 52.30 4.14 12.01
CA SER A 49 51.75 2.83 12.36
C SER A 49 50.51 2.46 11.50
N ASN A 50 50.72 1.62 10.48
CA ASN A 50 49.68 1.17 9.55
C ASN A 50 48.51 0.45 10.23
N ALA A 51 48.75 -0.24 11.36
CA ALA A 51 47.72 -0.99 12.07
C ALA A 51 46.71 -0.07 12.79
N VAL A 52 47.18 1.06 13.35
CA VAL A 52 46.30 2.04 14.01
C VAL A 52 45.47 2.79 12.96
N ALA A 53 46.06 3.11 11.81
CA ALA A 53 45.36 3.74 10.70
C ALA A 53 44.25 2.84 10.13
N GLU A 54 44.50 1.53 10.00
CA GLU A 54 43.52 0.58 9.47
C GLU A 54 42.34 0.35 10.42
N VAL A 55 42.59 0.22 11.73
CA VAL A 55 41.52 0.09 12.74
C VAL A 55 40.69 1.37 12.81
N MET A 56 41.33 2.54 12.75
CA MET A 56 40.63 3.83 12.80
C MET A 56 39.79 4.08 11.53
N ASP A 57 40.29 3.71 10.35
CA ASP A 57 39.52 3.80 9.10
C ASP A 57 38.26 2.92 9.14
N LYS A 58 38.38 1.69 9.66
CA LYS A 58 37.23 0.80 9.87
C LYS A 58 36.23 1.44 10.84
N VAL A 59 36.66 1.93 12.00
CA VAL A 59 35.77 2.57 12.98
C VAL A 59 35.07 3.80 12.40
N LEU A 60 35.76 4.62 11.62
CA LEU A 60 35.18 5.79 10.96
C LEU A 60 34.17 5.41 9.87
N ARG A 61 34.50 4.45 9.00
CA ARG A 61 33.58 3.97 7.95
C ARG A 61 32.31 3.36 8.53
N TYR A 62 32.45 2.43 9.49
CA TYR A 62 31.30 1.79 10.11
C TYR A 62 30.51 2.75 11.00
N GLY A 63 31.19 3.69 11.67
CA GLY A 63 30.54 4.77 12.42
C GLY A 63 29.70 5.69 11.54
N ALA A 64 30.21 6.07 10.37
CA ALA A 64 29.46 6.89 9.40
C ALA A 64 28.24 6.15 8.84
N ILE A 65 28.37 4.86 8.53
CA ILE A 65 27.25 4.02 8.10
C ILE A 65 26.19 3.93 9.20
N ALA A 66 26.59 3.70 10.45
CA ALA A 66 25.67 3.64 11.59
C ALA A 66 24.94 4.97 11.81
N LEU A 67 25.62 6.11 11.63
CA LEU A 67 25.02 7.45 11.74
C LEU A 67 24.03 7.73 10.60
N LEU A 68 24.36 7.33 9.37
CA LEU A 68 23.45 7.41 8.22
C LEU A 68 22.18 6.59 8.45
N ILE A 69 22.35 5.33 8.87
CA ILE A 69 21.23 4.42 9.16
C ILE A 69 20.40 4.95 10.33
N GLY A 70 21.04 5.44 11.40
CA GLY A 70 20.38 6.04 12.55
C GLY A 70 19.59 7.29 12.18
N GLY A 71 20.15 8.15 11.32
CA GLY A 71 19.49 9.35 10.80
C GLY A 71 18.27 9.02 9.93
N ILE A 72 18.41 8.07 8.99
CA ILE A 72 17.30 7.60 8.15
C ILE A 72 16.21 6.93 8.99
N SER A 73 16.59 6.09 9.95
CA SER A 73 15.65 5.38 10.83
C SER A 73 14.93 6.33 11.79
N GLY A 74 15.67 7.29 12.37
CA GLY A 74 15.11 8.32 13.24
C GLY A 74 14.19 9.28 12.49
N TRP A 75 14.53 9.65 11.25
CA TRP A 75 13.67 10.41 10.37
C TRP A 75 12.41 9.63 9.98
N TYR A 76 12.56 8.37 9.56
CA TYR A 76 11.43 7.51 9.21
C TYR A 76 10.48 7.38 10.41
N TRP A 77 11.01 7.08 11.59
CA TRP A 77 10.23 7.01 12.82
C TRP A 77 9.56 8.34 13.19
N TRP A 78 10.24 9.48 13.03
CA TRP A 78 9.67 10.81 13.27
C TRP A 78 8.56 11.15 12.25
N SER A 79 8.78 10.84 10.97
CA SER A 79 7.80 11.03 9.90
C SER A 79 6.54 10.21 10.17
N GLN A 80 6.68 8.93 10.52
CA GLN A 80 5.56 8.08 10.91
C GLN A 80 4.87 8.56 12.20
N ARG A 81 5.61 9.05 13.18
CA ARG A 81 5.04 9.60 14.42
C ARG A 81 4.22 10.87 14.15
N SER A 82 4.61 11.68 13.17
CA SER A 82 3.86 12.86 12.73
C SER A 82 2.63 12.53 11.87
N GLU A 83 2.52 11.28 11.37
CA GLU A 83 1.48 10.80 10.45
C GLU A 83 0.25 10.20 11.15
N HIS A 84 0.35 9.76 12.42
CA HIS A 84 -0.78 9.25 13.21
C HIS A 84 -1.72 10.34 13.77
N GLY A 85 -1.90 11.44 13.03
CA GLY A 85 -2.78 12.51 13.44
C GLY A 85 -4.22 12.21 13.06
N LYS A 86 -4.95 11.48 13.91
CA LYS A 86 -6.41 11.33 13.85
C LYS A 86 -7.07 12.70 13.62
N ILE A 87 -7.92 12.80 12.58
CA ILE A 87 -8.72 13.99 12.31
C ILE A 87 -10.14 13.73 12.78
N PHE A 88 -10.69 14.71 13.49
CA PHE A 88 -12.10 14.70 13.83
C PHE A 88 -12.86 15.39 12.71
N LEU A 89 -13.75 14.62 12.09
CA LEU A 89 -14.73 15.12 11.15
C LEU A 89 -16.02 15.29 11.93
N GLU A 90 -16.56 16.50 11.92
CA GLU A 90 -17.90 16.75 12.41
C GLU A 90 -18.81 16.87 11.20
N VAL A 91 -19.83 16.03 11.16
CA VAL A 91 -20.71 15.85 10.01
C VAL A 91 -22.12 16.26 10.41
N THR A 92 -22.65 17.25 9.71
CA THR A 92 -24.03 17.69 9.84
C THR A 92 -24.84 17.24 8.62
N ARG A 93 -26.13 17.52 8.55
CA ARG A 93 -26.94 17.20 7.34
C ARG A 93 -26.49 17.99 6.09
N HIS A 94 -25.85 19.15 6.27
CA HIS A 94 -25.60 20.08 5.17
C HIS A 94 -24.13 20.31 4.86
N ALA A 95 -23.25 20.03 5.82
CA ALA A 95 -21.82 20.28 5.68
C ALA A 95 -20.97 19.37 6.56
N LEU A 96 -19.70 19.30 6.19
CA LEU A 96 -18.63 18.63 6.92
C LEU A 96 -17.59 19.66 7.37
N THR A 97 -17.16 19.58 8.62
CA THR A 97 -16.08 20.39 9.18
C THR A 97 -14.93 19.50 9.62
N VAL A 98 -13.71 20.05 9.57
CA VAL A 98 -12.48 19.30 9.77
C VAL A 98 -11.68 19.96 10.89
N SER A 99 -11.37 19.24 11.97
CA SER A 99 -10.72 19.83 13.15
C SER A 99 -9.34 20.46 12.86
N LYS A 100 -8.60 19.92 11.89
CA LYS A 100 -7.30 20.47 11.45
C LYS A 100 -7.42 21.71 10.55
N ARG A 101 -8.63 22.07 10.11
CA ARG A 101 -8.91 23.27 9.29
C ARG A 101 -10.04 24.09 9.94
N PRO A 102 -9.79 24.65 11.14
CA PRO A 102 -10.82 25.40 11.86
C PRO A 102 -11.29 26.61 11.02
N GLY A 103 -12.60 26.75 10.89
CA GLY A 103 -13.25 27.79 10.09
C GLY A 103 -13.62 27.38 8.66
N ASP A 104 -13.10 26.27 8.15
CA ASP A 104 -13.55 25.71 6.86
C ASP A 104 -14.83 24.88 7.05
N VAL A 105 -15.88 25.25 6.31
CA VAL A 105 -17.14 24.49 6.26
C VAL A 105 -17.32 23.99 4.85
N TYR A 106 -17.29 22.67 4.68
CA TYR A 106 -17.39 22.03 3.38
C TYR A 106 -18.86 21.61 3.15
N PRO A 107 -19.67 22.39 2.42
CA PRO A 107 -21.05 22.02 2.12
C PRO A 107 -21.11 20.75 1.28
N PHE A 108 -22.15 19.95 1.49
CA PHE A 108 -22.48 18.82 0.61
C PHE A 108 -23.15 19.25 -0.69
N ALA A 109 -23.64 20.49 -0.76
CA ALA A 109 -24.16 21.06 -1.99
C ALA A 109 -23.04 21.17 -3.04
N GLY A 110 -23.21 20.46 -4.16
CA GLY A 110 -22.18 20.38 -5.20
C GLY A 110 -21.03 19.43 -4.87
N ALA A 111 -21.15 18.60 -3.83
CA ALA A 111 -20.23 17.50 -3.61
C ALA A 111 -20.30 16.50 -4.77
N GLN A 112 -19.15 15.94 -5.14
CA GLN A 112 -19.06 14.98 -6.24
C GLN A 112 -18.41 13.69 -5.75
N LEU A 113 -18.87 12.56 -6.29
CA LEU A 113 -18.26 11.26 -6.05
C LEU A 113 -17.24 10.94 -7.13
N GLY A 114 -16.12 10.33 -6.75
CA GLY A 114 -15.06 9.88 -7.66
C GLY A 114 -14.53 8.50 -7.26
N VAL A 115 -13.63 7.96 -8.07
CA VAL A 115 -12.96 6.69 -7.75
C VAL A 115 -11.72 6.97 -6.88
N TRP A 116 -11.57 6.19 -5.82
CA TRP A 116 -10.32 6.16 -5.07
C TRP A 116 -9.36 5.16 -5.72
N GLY A 117 -8.43 5.66 -6.54
CA GLY A 117 -7.45 4.85 -7.26
C GLY A 117 -6.19 4.54 -6.44
N ILE A 118 -5.58 3.41 -6.78
CA ILE A 118 -4.22 3.00 -6.38
C ILE A 118 -3.41 2.78 -7.65
N SER A 119 -2.09 2.99 -7.58
CA SER A 119 -1.15 2.55 -8.61
C SER A 119 -1.44 1.10 -9.04
N GLY A 120 -1.45 0.82 -10.34
CA GLY A 120 -1.86 -0.49 -10.85
C GLY A 120 -3.32 -0.57 -11.28
N GLY A 121 -4.05 0.54 -11.42
CA GLY A 121 -5.44 0.54 -11.88
C GLY A 121 -6.45 -0.08 -10.89
N MET A 122 -5.99 -0.45 -9.70
CA MET A 122 -6.82 -0.96 -8.61
C MET A 122 -7.54 0.19 -7.90
N THR A 123 -8.67 -0.11 -7.26
CA THR A 123 -9.46 0.89 -6.52
C THR A 123 -9.45 0.59 -5.03
N MET A 124 -9.10 1.56 -4.18
CA MET A 124 -9.26 1.46 -2.72
C MET A 124 -10.70 1.64 -2.26
N GLY A 125 -11.55 2.27 -3.08
CA GLY A 125 -12.93 2.58 -2.75
C GLY A 125 -13.44 3.77 -3.54
N THR A 126 -14.24 4.61 -2.89
CA THR A 126 -14.88 5.79 -3.49
C THR A 126 -14.39 7.05 -2.78
N THR A 127 -14.28 8.17 -3.50
CA THR A 127 -13.95 9.47 -2.92
C THR A 127 -15.16 10.41 -2.94
N LEU A 128 -15.25 11.27 -1.94
CA LEU A 128 -16.17 12.39 -1.86
C LEU A 128 -15.38 13.69 -1.93
N HIS A 129 -15.60 14.44 -3.01
CA HIS A 129 -14.94 15.70 -3.30
C HIS A 129 -15.80 16.84 -2.79
N LEU A 130 -15.25 17.60 -1.83
CA LEU A 130 -15.92 18.72 -1.19
C LEU A 130 -15.14 20.02 -1.43
N HIS A 131 -15.87 21.12 -1.56
CA HIS A 131 -15.31 22.43 -1.84
C HIS A 131 -15.83 23.49 -0.86
N CYS A 132 -14.93 24.33 -0.36
CA CYS A 132 -15.23 25.53 0.43
C CYS A 132 -14.57 26.73 -0.25
N GLY A 133 -15.28 27.36 -1.20
CA GLY A 133 -14.71 28.39 -2.07
C GLY A 133 -13.57 27.81 -2.92
N VAL A 134 -12.36 28.35 -2.75
CA VAL A 134 -11.14 27.86 -3.44
C VAL A 134 -10.50 26.64 -2.76
N ARG A 135 -10.92 26.28 -1.55
CA ARG A 135 -10.34 25.18 -0.79
C ARG A 135 -11.06 23.88 -1.13
N ARG A 136 -10.30 22.79 -1.27
CA ARG A 136 -10.83 21.44 -1.52
C ARG A 136 -10.55 20.52 -0.35
N PHE A 137 -11.43 19.55 -0.16
CA PHE A 137 -11.23 18.44 0.76
C PHE A 137 -11.77 17.16 0.13
N ILE A 138 -10.90 16.15 -0.01
CA ILE A 138 -11.23 14.86 -0.60
C ILE A 138 -11.25 13.81 0.51
N LEU A 139 -12.44 13.29 0.79
CA LEU A 139 -12.66 12.23 1.77
C LEU A 139 -12.77 10.87 1.08
N GLY A 140 -11.91 9.92 1.43
CA GLY A 140 -11.96 8.56 0.92
C GLY A 140 -12.82 7.64 1.80
N GLY A 141 -13.77 6.92 1.18
CA GLY A 141 -14.46 5.79 1.78
C GLY A 141 -13.72 4.50 1.45
N ARG A 142 -12.87 4.03 2.36
CA ARG A 142 -12.06 2.82 2.13
C ARG A 142 -12.96 1.60 2.06
N ASP A 143 -12.77 0.78 1.04
CA ASP A 143 -13.60 -0.38 0.66
C ASP A 143 -15.05 -0.04 0.29
N TYR A 144 -15.45 1.23 0.28
CA TYR A 144 -16.79 1.63 -0.11
C TYR A 144 -16.95 1.51 -1.63
N ARG A 145 -17.96 0.73 -2.04
CA ARG A 145 -18.35 0.54 -3.44
C ARG A 145 -19.65 1.27 -3.71
N ALA A 146 -19.59 2.23 -4.62
CA ALA A 146 -20.77 2.85 -5.16
C ALA A 146 -21.61 1.81 -5.92
N ALA A 147 -22.94 1.79 -5.71
CA ALA A 147 -23.83 0.90 -6.45
C ALA A 147 -23.78 1.17 -7.96
N ALA A 148 -24.12 0.13 -8.74
CA ALA A 148 -24.28 0.23 -10.19
C ALA A 148 -25.26 1.37 -10.54
N GLY A 149 -24.81 2.30 -11.37
CA GLY A 149 -25.59 3.48 -11.77
C GLY A 149 -25.37 4.74 -10.92
N THR A 150 -24.58 4.66 -9.85
CA THR A 150 -24.12 5.86 -9.12
C THR A 150 -23.21 6.68 -10.04
N ARG A 151 -23.50 7.98 -10.17
CA ARG A 151 -22.68 8.88 -11.00
C ARG A 151 -21.40 9.24 -10.26
N LEU A 152 -20.28 8.89 -10.86
CA LEU A 152 -18.94 9.30 -10.43
C LEU A 152 -18.48 10.42 -11.35
N GLU A 153 -18.73 11.66 -10.95
CA GLU A 153 -18.45 12.87 -11.76
C GLU A 153 -17.13 13.53 -11.38
N ALA A 154 -16.61 13.25 -10.18
CA ALA A 154 -15.34 13.78 -9.74
C ALA A 154 -14.17 13.05 -10.41
N PRO A 155 -13.03 13.72 -10.64
CA PRO A 155 -11.83 13.07 -11.15
C PRO A 155 -11.25 12.09 -10.11
N ASP A 156 -10.67 10.99 -10.59
CA ASP A 156 -10.04 9.99 -9.74
C ASP A 156 -8.97 10.60 -8.83
N ALA A 157 -8.94 10.15 -7.58
CA ALA A 157 -7.99 10.60 -6.57
C ALA A 157 -7.34 9.40 -5.86
N GLY A 158 -6.11 9.58 -5.39
CA GLY A 158 -5.35 8.57 -4.64
C GLY A 158 -3.92 8.39 -5.12
N TYR A 159 -3.32 7.25 -4.77
CA TYR A 159 -1.88 7.05 -4.93
C TYR A 159 -1.42 7.05 -6.39
N GLY A 160 -0.48 7.93 -6.70
CA GLY A 160 0.09 8.06 -8.05
C GLY A 160 -0.79 8.84 -9.02
N LEU A 161 -1.87 9.46 -8.54
CA LEU A 161 -2.75 10.33 -9.32
C LEU A 161 -2.48 11.82 -9.03
N PRO A 162 -2.93 12.76 -9.91
CA PRO A 162 -2.75 14.20 -9.69
C PRO A 162 -3.52 14.75 -8.48
N LEU A 163 -4.60 14.07 -8.09
CA LEU A 163 -5.40 14.37 -6.90
C LEU A 163 -5.13 13.31 -5.85
N ASP A 164 -4.96 13.74 -4.60
CA ASP A 164 -4.73 12.85 -3.47
C ASP A 164 -5.89 12.93 -2.48
N VAL A 165 -6.05 11.91 -1.65
CA VAL A 165 -7.08 11.83 -0.63
C VAL A 165 -6.57 12.51 0.65
N ASP A 166 -7.29 13.50 1.16
CA ASP A 166 -6.88 14.26 2.34
C ASP A 166 -7.04 13.42 3.62
N ALA A 167 -8.14 12.68 3.71
CA ALA A 167 -8.46 11.79 4.83
C ALA A 167 -9.34 10.63 4.37
N TRP A 168 -9.38 9.56 5.15
CA TRP A 168 -10.25 8.42 4.87
C TRP A 168 -10.99 7.92 6.11
N VAL A 169 -12.12 7.27 5.85
CA VAL A 169 -12.98 6.62 6.84
C VAL A 169 -13.32 5.19 6.37
N SER A 170 -13.86 4.36 7.26
CA SER A 170 -14.36 3.04 6.91
C SER A 170 -15.52 3.12 5.91
N ALA A 171 -15.81 2.02 5.21
CA ALA A 171 -16.96 1.95 4.31
C ALA A 171 -18.29 2.28 5.03
N SER A 172 -18.48 1.80 6.26
CA SER A 172 -19.69 2.06 7.05
C SER A 172 -19.85 3.55 7.36
N ASP A 173 -18.81 4.18 7.91
CA ASP A 173 -18.80 5.61 8.24
C ASP A 173 -19.02 6.45 6.98
N PHE A 174 -18.41 6.05 5.86
CA PHE A 174 -18.60 6.73 4.59
C PHE A 174 -20.04 6.63 4.09
N GLY A 175 -20.65 5.44 4.17
CA GLY A 175 -22.05 5.22 3.81
C GLY A 175 -23.00 6.08 4.64
N GLU A 176 -22.75 6.20 5.94
CA GLU A 176 -23.50 7.10 6.83
C GLU A 176 -23.36 8.57 6.44
N ILE A 177 -22.14 9.01 6.10
CA ILE A 177 -21.89 10.38 5.63
C ILE A 177 -22.65 10.66 4.32
N LEU A 178 -22.63 9.72 3.37
CA LEU A 178 -23.38 9.87 2.13
C LEU A 178 -24.89 9.94 2.38
N ALA A 179 -25.42 9.05 3.23
CA ALA A 179 -26.83 9.06 3.62
C ALA A 179 -27.23 10.40 4.27
N LEU A 180 -26.39 10.97 5.15
CA LEU A 180 -26.63 12.27 5.77
C LEU A 180 -26.58 13.44 4.78
N SER A 181 -25.71 13.35 3.76
CA SER A 181 -25.55 14.37 2.72
C SER A 181 -26.70 14.43 1.69
N GLY A 182 -27.66 13.50 1.77
CA GLY A 182 -28.73 13.36 0.78
C GLY A 182 -28.29 12.66 -0.51
N HIS A 183 -27.03 12.26 -0.63
CA HIS A 183 -26.57 11.33 -1.66
C HIS A 183 -26.96 9.92 -1.22
N GLN A 184 -28.15 9.46 -1.61
CA GLN A 184 -28.49 8.04 -1.58
C GLN A 184 -27.67 7.30 -2.65
N ALA A 185 -26.35 7.18 -2.44
CA ALA A 185 -25.61 6.08 -3.01
C ALA A 185 -26.01 4.87 -2.16
N ALA A 186 -26.89 4.02 -2.68
CA ALA A 186 -27.01 2.69 -2.12
C ALA A 186 -25.59 2.11 -2.12
N GLN A 187 -25.08 1.73 -0.96
CA GLN A 187 -23.90 0.88 -0.93
C GLN A 187 -24.30 -0.37 -1.71
N ALA A 188 -23.40 -0.88 -2.56
CA ALA A 188 -23.60 -2.24 -3.07
C ALA A 188 -23.52 -3.17 -1.85
N ASP A 189 -24.65 -3.42 -1.17
CA ASP A 189 -24.66 -4.35 -0.05
C ASP A 189 -24.18 -5.70 -0.58
N ALA A 190 -23.38 -6.39 0.23
CA ALA A 190 -23.07 -7.79 0.02
C ALA A 190 -24.33 -8.70 0.02
N SER A 191 -25.54 -8.15 0.23
CA SER A 191 -26.79 -8.88 0.38
C SER A 191 -28.04 -8.23 -0.25
N SER A 192 -27.98 -7.04 -0.89
CA SER A 192 -29.16 -6.42 -1.53
C SER A 192 -29.15 -6.60 -3.05
N ALA A 193 -29.81 -7.67 -3.50
CA ALA A 193 -30.53 -7.86 -4.76
C ALA A 193 -30.14 -7.03 -6.02
N ALA A 194 -28.85 -6.82 -6.31
CA ALA A 194 -28.39 -6.05 -7.46
C ALA A 194 -27.11 -6.65 -8.07
N GLY A 195 -27.25 -7.84 -8.67
CA GLY A 195 -26.25 -8.46 -9.55
C GLY A 195 -24.98 -8.99 -8.84
N PRO A 196 -24.17 -9.78 -9.56
CA PRO A 196 -22.93 -10.33 -9.02
C PRO A 196 -21.90 -9.21 -8.78
N VAL A 197 -21.19 -9.28 -7.65
CA VAL A 197 -20.11 -8.34 -7.34
C VAL A 197 -18.88 -8.71 -8.14
N ARG A 198 -18.41 -7.79 -8.98
CA ARG A 198 -17.26 -8.01 -9.86
C ARG A 198 -15.95 -7.59 -9.17
N CYS A 199 -15.07 -8.56 -8.95
CA CYS A 199 -13.71 -8.39 -8.47
C CYS A 199 -12.72 -8.44 -9.65
N LEU A 200 -11.98 -7.36 -9.89
CA LEU A 200 -11.01 -7.28 -10.99
C LEU A 200 -9.65 -7.85 -10.55
N LEU A 201 -9.10 -8.79 -11.33
CA LEU A 201 -7.80 -9.41 -11.10
C LEU A 201 -6.73 -8.76 -11.99
N PHE A 202 -5.77 -8.10 -11.35
CA PHE A 202 -4.66 -7.42 -12.02
C PHE A 202 -3.41 -8.31 -12.01
N PRO A 203 -2.50 -8.18 -12.99
CA PRO A 203 -1.20 -8.84 -12.95
C PRO A 203 -0.44 -8.46 -11.67
N SER A 204 0.03 -9.45 -10.94
CA SER A 204 0.73 -9.21 -9.69
C SER A 204 2.05 -8.45 -9.91
N PRO A 205 2.25 -7.29 -9.25
CA PRO A 205 3.51 -6.55 -9.33
C PRO A 205 4.66 -7.30 -8.62
N LEU A 206 4.36 -8.30 -7.80
CA LEU A 206 5.37 -9.11 -7.09
C LEU A 206 6.17 -9.99 -8.05
N ALA A 207 5.67 -10.25 -9.25
CA ALA A 207 6.43 -10.94 -10.31
C ALA A 207 7.74 -10.21 -10.68
N ILE A 208 7.83 -8.88 -10.44
CA ILE A 208 9.09 -8.12 -10.63
C ILE A 208 10.23 -8.68 -9.76
N GLN A 209 9.93 -9.21 -8.57
CA GLN A 209 10.95 -9.68 -7.62
C GLN A 209 11.71 -10.90 -8.15
N GLN A 210 11.09 -11.70 -9.02
CA GLN A 210 11.75 -12.83 -9.69
C GLN A 210 12.56 -12.40 -10.92
N MET A 211 12.38 -11.17 -11.40
CA MET A 211 13.07 -10.68 -12.59
C MET A 211 14.48 -10.21 -12.25
N GLY A 212 15.47 -10.72 -12.99
CA GLY A 212 16.86 -10.28 -12.85
C GLY A 212 17.03 -8.77 -13.01
N ALA A 213 18.11 -8.21 -12.43
CA ALA A 213 18.41 -6.78 -12.44
C ALA A 213 18.35 -6.17 -13.85
N PHE A 214 18.78 -6.92 -14.87
CA PHE A 214 18.87 -6.50 -16.27
C PHE A 214 17.59 -6.73 -17.09
N ALA A 215 16.52 -7.30 -16.52
CA ALA A 215 15.27 -7.57 -17.23
C ALA A 215 14.38 -6.32 -17.40
N LEU A 216 14.97 -5.16 -17.70
CA LEU A 216 14.32 -3.84 -17.71
C LEU A 216 13.07 -3.80 -18.62
N ARG A 217 13.16 -4.36 -19.84
CA ARG A 217 12.03 -4.42 -20.77
C ARG A 217 10.85 -5.22 -20.20
N ARG A 218 11.11 -6.36 -19.57
CA ARG A 218 10.06 -7.21 -18.96
C ARG A 218 9.43 -6.53 -17.74
N LYS A 219 10.25 -5.85 -16.92
CA LYS A 219 9.76 -5.04 -15.80
C LYS A 219 8.84 -3.92 -16.28
N GLN A 220 9.22 -3.20 -17.34
CA GLN A 220 8.39 -2.15 -17.91
C GLN A 220 7.08 -2.70 -18.51
N GLN A 221 7.14 -3.82 -19.24
CA GLN A 221 5.95 -4.47 -19.79
C GLN A 221 4.98 -4.87 -18.68
N LEU A 222 5.47 -5.46 -17.59
CA LEU A 222 4.64 -5.83 -16.46
C LEU A 222 4.02 -4.59 -15.81
N LEU A 223 4.79 -3.53 -15.54
CA LEU A 223 4.28 -2.29 -14.96
C LEU A 223 3.19 -1.64 -15.84
N ASN A 224 3.35 -1.69 -17.16
CA ASN A 224 2.34 -1.21 -18.09
C ASN A 224 1.08 -2.08 -18.04
N SER A 225 1.24 -3.41 -18.01
CA SER A 225 0.11 -4.35 -17.94
C SER A 225 -0.58 -4.37 -16.58
N ALA A 226 0.12 -3.99 -15.51
CA ALA A 226 -0.39 -4.02 -14.15
C ALA A 226 -1.61 -3.10 -13.95
N ASN A 227 -1.76 -2.09 -14.81
CA ASN A 227 -2.93 -1.18 -14.80
C ASN A 227 -4.16 -1.74 -15.52
N HIS A 228 -4.06 -2.91 -16.15
CA HIS A 228 -5.15 -3.51 -16.91
C HIS A 228 -5.56 -4.84 -16.27
N PRO A 229 -6.84 -5.02 -15.90
CA PRO A 229 -7.29 -6.29 -15.36
C PRO A 229 -7.21 -7.37 -16.45
N ARG A 230 -6.71 -8.55 -16.09
CA ARG A 230 -6.60 -9.70 -17.01
C ARG A 230 -7.77 -10.65 -16.88
N LEU A 231 -8.34 -10.74 -15.69
CA LEU A 231 -9.49 -11.58 -15.37
C LEU A 231 -10.40 -10.82 -14.43
N ALA A 232 -11.66 -11.23 -14.35
CA ALA A 232 -12.58 -10.80 -13.32
C ALA A 232 -13.25 -12.02 -12.68
N ILE A 233 -13.49 -11.93 -11.38
CA ILE A 233 -14.29 -12.88 -10.64
C ILE A 233 -15.61 -12.20 -10.31
N ASP A 234 -16.69 -12.69 -10.88
CA ASP A 234 -18.04 -12.29 -10.53
C ASP A 234 -18.53 -13.20 -9.39
N VAL A 235 -18.72 -12.60 -8.21
CA VAL A 235 -19.17 -13.26 -6.98
C VAL A 235 -20.65 -13.00 -6.80
N ASP A 236 -21.46 -14.04 -6.97
CA ASP A 236 -22.90 -14.03 -6.71
C ASP A 236 -23.20 -14.69 -5.35
N ALA A 237 -24.48 -14.76 -4.94
CA ALA A 237 -24.94 -15.42 -3.74
C ALA A 237 -24.46 -16.89 -3.66
N ASP A 238 -24.66 -17.66 -4.72
CA ASP A 238 -24.36 -19.11 -4.72
C ASP A 238 -23.39 -19.55 -5.82
N SER A 239 -22.98 -18.64 -6.70
CA SER A 239 -22.12 -18.96 -7.84
C SER A 239 -20.94 -18.00 -7.97
N ILE A 240 -19.87 -18.52 -8.57
CA ILE A 240 -18.67 -17.77 -8.91
C ILE A 240 -18.38 -17.98 -10.37
N ARG A 241 -18.14 -16.87 -11.08
CA ARG A 241 -17.78 -16.89 -12.50
C ARG A 241 -16.44 -16.22 -12.69
N VAL A 242 -15.57 -16.88 -13.44
CA VAL A 242 -14.31 -16.30 -13.92
C VAL A 242 -14.56 -15.85 -15.35
N VAL A 243 -14.44 -14.54 -15.59
CA VAL A 243 -14.77 -13.92 -16.88
C VAL A 243 -13.62 -13.04 -17.37
N ASP A 244 -13.51 -12.90 -18.69
CA ASP A 244 -12.64 -11.90 -19.30
C ASP A 244 -13.25 -10.49 -19.08
N PRO A 245 -12.51 -9.53 -18.51
CA PRO A 245 -13.06 -8.23 -18.14
C PRO A 245 -13.43 -7.35 -19.34
N ASN A 246 -12.85 -7.58 -20.52
CA ASN A 246 -13.06 -6.76 -21.72
C ASN A 246 -14.18 -7.30 -22.60
N THR A 247 -14.27 -8.63 -22.72
CA THR A 247 -15.20 -9.31 -23.62
C THR A 247 -16.39 -9.94 -22.90
N ASN A 248 -16.35 -10.02 -21.56
CA ASN A 248 -17.28 -10.81 -20.74
C ASN A 248 -17.34 -12.30 -21.15
N ALA A 249 -16.31 -12.82 -21.80
CA ALA A 249 -16.21 -14.24 -22.13
C ALA A 249 -16.08 -15.07 -20.85
N LEU A 250 -16.92 -16.10 -20.71
CA LEU A 250 -16.92 -16.97 -19.54
C LEU A 250 -15.78 -18.01 -19.65
N HIS A 251 -14.86 -18.00 -18.69
CA HIS A 251 -13.82 -19.02 -18.57
C HIS A 251 -14.27 -20.21 -17.73
N ALA A 252 -14.92 -19.94 -16.59
CA ALA A 252 -15.45 -20.96 -15.70
C ALA A 252 -16.64 -20.41 -14.89
N SER A 253 -17.62 -21.24 -14.59
CA SER A 253 -18.74 -20.92 -13.70
C SER A 253 -19.02 -22.12 -12.82
N VAL A 254 -19.00 -21.94 -11.51
CA VAL A 254 -19.21 -23.01 -10.54
C VAL A 254 -19.98 -22.50 -9.33
N GLN A 255 -20.55 -23.42 -8.56
CA GLN A 255 -21.16 -23.07 -7.27
C GLN A 255 -20.06 -22.76 -6.25
N VAL A 256 -20.32 -21.82 -5.33
CA VAL A 256 -19.37 -21.43 -4.27
C VAL A 256 -18.91 -22.66 -3.48
N ALA A 257 -19.83 -23.60 -3.20
CA ALA A 257 -19.55 -24.84 -2.47
C ALA A 257 -18.56 -25.79 -3.18
N GLN A 258 -18.36 -25.64 -4.48
CA GLN A 258 -17.43 -26.45 -5.27
C GLN A 258 -16.05 -25.81 -5.40
N VAL A 259 -15.91 -24.54 -4.98
CA VAL A 259 -14.63 -23.83 -5.01
C VAL A 259 -13.85 -24.18 -3.76
N THR A 260 -12.60 -24.59 -3.94
CA THR A 260 -11.67 -24.76 -2.83
C THR A 260 -10.91 -23.46 -2.62
N ALA A 261 -11.06 -22.84 -1.45
CA ALA A 261 -10.29 -21.67 -1.07
C ALA A 261 -9.23 -22.05 -0.03
N THR A 262 -7.97 -21.68 -0.27
CA THR A 262 -6.87 -21.98 0.64
C THR A 262 -6.08 -20.71 0.94
N PRO A 263 -5.90 -20.35 2.24
CA PRO A 263 -5.03 -19.24 2.62
C PRO A 263 -3.57 -19.67 2.49
N GLU A 264 -2.76 -18.86 1.82
CA GLU A 264 -1.31 -19.04 1.74
C GLU A 264 -0.61 -17.70 1.99
N THR A 265 0.64 -17.72 2.42
CA THR A 265 1.45 -16.49 2.57
C THR A 265 2.60 -16.52 1.59
N TYR A 266 2.68 -15.51 0.72
CA TYR A 266 3.85 -15.31 -0.11
C TYR A 266 5.01 -14.72 0.70
N GLN A 267 6.21 -15.26 0.50
CA GLN A 267 7.45 -14.74 1.04
C GLN A 267 8.51 -14.68 -0.05
N PHE A 268 9.03 -13.49 -0.34
CA PHE A 268 10.26 -13.38 -1.11
C PHE A 268 11.47 -13.69 -0.20
N ARG A 269 12.29 -14.65 -0.62
CA ARG A 269 13.59 -14.94 -0.02
C ARG A 269 14.66 -14.76 -1.09
N TYR A 270 15.41 -13.67 -0.99
CA TYR A 270 16.57 -13.47 -1.84
C TYR A 270 17.58 -14.61 -1.62
N GLY A 271 17.91 -15.34 -2.70
CA GLY A 271 18.92 -16.38 -2.70
C GLY A 271 20.31 -15.76 -2.53
N GLY A 272 21.04 -16.18 -1.49
CA GLY A 272 22.39 -15.71 -1.23
C GLY A 272 23.35 -16.08 -2.36
N LEU A 273 23.68 -15.12 -3.22
CA LEU A 273 24.92 -15.16 -3.99
C LEU A 273 26.07 -14.88 -3.01
N GLY A 274 26.85 -15.92 -2.73
CA GLY A 274 27.92 -15.90 -1.74
C GLY A 274 29.07 -14.94 -2.07
N PHE A 275 29.67 -14.39 -1.03
CA PHE A 275 31.07 -14.53 -0.63
C PHE A 275 31.19 -13.93 0.78
N GLY A 276 31.53 -14.76 1.76
CA GLY A 276 31.44 -14.42 3.18
C GLY A 276 32.36 -13.26 3.58
N SER A 277 31.75 -12.13 3.94
CA SER A 277 32.38 -11.09 4.75
C SER A 277 31.49 -10.77 5.98
N PRO A 278 32.06 -10.26 7.09
CA PRO A 278 31.29 -9.81 8.25
C PRO A 278 30.22 -8.76 7.91
N ASP A 279 30.45 -7.97 6.85
CA ASP A 279 29.48 -6.98 6.33
C ASP A 279 28.18 -7.63 5.82
N GLN A 280 28.23 -8.88 5.34
CA GLN A 280 27.05 -9.63 4.93
C GLN A 280 26.20 -10.13 6.11
N ILE A 281 26.75 -10.25 7.32
CA ILE A 281 25.98 -10.70 8.49
C ILE A 281 25.06 -9.56 8.97
N VAL A 282 25.59 -8.34 9.01
CA VAL A 282 24.82 -7.13 9.29
C VAL A 282 23.83 -6.85 8.16
N GLY A 283 24.27 -6.96 6.90
CA GLY A 283 23.41 -6.86 5.72
C GLY A 283 22.25 -7.86 5.73
N ARG A 284 22.50 -9.15 6.02
CA ARG A 284 21.44 -10.18 6.13
C ARG A 284 20.48 -9.93 7.29
N MET A 285 20.93 -9.36 8.40
CA MET A 285 20.06 -9.07 9.55
C MET A 285 19.16 -7.86 9.25
N PHE A 286 19.72 -6.82 8.62
CA PHE A 286 18.99 -5.62 8.19
C PHE A 286 18.02 -5.90 7.03
N GLU A 287 18.46 -6.68 6.04
CA GLU A 287 17.64 -7.13 4.91
C GLU A 287 16.56 -8.09 5.37
N ARG A 288 16.81 -9.02 6.29
CA ARG A 288 15.76 -9.95 6.73
C ARG A 288 14.63 -9.23 7.47
N GLY A 289 14.93 -8.17 8.22
CA GLY A 289 13.94 -7.34 8.92
C GLY A 289 13.17 -6.40 7.99
N MET A 290 13.83 -5.73 7.04
CA MET A 290 13.15 -4.87 6.07
C MET A 290 12.44 -5.69 4.97
N ALA A 291 13.05 -6.76 4.49
CA ALA A 291 12.45 -7.64 3.50
C ALA A 291 11.27 -8.43 4.08
N SER A 292 11.26 -8.87 5.35
CA SER A 292 10.08 -9.58 5.87
C SER A 292 8.82 -8.72 5.82
N SER A 293 8.92 -7.43 6.15
CA SER A 293 7.79 -6.48 6.06
C SER A 293 7.50 -6.06 4.62
N LEU A 294 8.52 -5.97 3.75
CA LEU A 294 8.35 -5.62 2.33
C LEU A 294 7.92 -6.79 1.43
N SER A 295 8.00 -8.03 1.92
CA SER A 295 7.94 -9.25 1.10
C SER A 295 6.98 -10.31 1.58
N THR A 296 6.30 -10.10 2.71
CA THR A 296 5.20 -10.96 3.12
C THR A 296 3.90 -10.42 2.55
N THR A 297 3.12 -11.27 1.90
CA THR A 297 1.84 -10.86 1.30
C THR A 297 0.82 -11.98 1.51
N PRO A 298 -0.38 -11.68 2.04
CA PRO A 298 -1.44 -12.67 2.11
C PRO A 298 -1.89 -13.05 0.70
N VAL A 299 -2.00 -14.35 0.46
CA VAL A 299 -2.44 -14.94 -0.80
C VAL A 299 -3.67 -15.80 -0.54
N LEU A 300 -4.63 -15.71 -1.45
CA LEU A 300 -5.78 -16.58 -1.53
C LEU A 300 -5.62 -17.45 -2.77
N VAL A 301 -5.60 -18.77 -2.59
CA VAL A 301 -5.58 -19.73 -3.69
C VAL A 301 -7.00 -20.26 -3.90
N LEU A 302 -7.56 -20.03 -5.08
CA LEU A 302 -8.89 -20.48 -5.46
C LEU A 302 -8.78 -21.62 -6.48
N GLY A 303 -9.10 -22.82 -6.05
CA GLY A 303 -9.32 -23.98 -6.90
C GLY A 303 -10.73 -23.96 -7.49
N VAL A 304 -10.84 -23.55 -8.75
CA VAL A 304 -12.10 -23.56 -9.51
C VAL A 304 -12.12 -24.80 -10.40
N PRO A 305 -13.10 -25.72 -10.24
CA PRO A 305 -13.22 -26.88 -11.12
C PRO A 305 -13.25 -26.49 -12.61
N GLY A 306 -12.43 -27.15 -13.42
CA GLY A 306 -12.32 -26.88 -14.86
C GLY A 306 -11.38 -25.73 -15.24
N ALA A 307 -10.73 -25.07 -14.26
CA ALA A 307 -9.74 -24.03 -14.50
C ALA A 307 -8.46 -24.27 -13.67
N PRO A 308 -7.32 -23.66 -14.06
CA PRO A 308 -6.13 -23.64 -13.22
C PRO A 308 -6.41 -22.93 -11.89
N PRO A 309 -5.78 -23.35 -10.77
CA PRO A 309 -5.91 -22.64 -9.50
C PRO A 309 -5.48 -21.17 -9.63
N LEU A 310 -6.37 -20.25 -9.25
CA LEU A 310 -6.08 -18.82 -9.28
C LEU A 310 -5.35 -18.43 -8.00
N THR A 311 -4.18 -17.81 -8.14
CA THR A 311 -3.41 -17.33 -6.97
C THR A 311 -3.48 -15.81 -6.88
N ILE A 312 -4.12 -15.31 -5.82
CA ILE A 312 -4.54 -13.92 -5.70
C ILE A 312 -3.90 -13.32 -4.46
N GLY A 313 -3.01 -12.34 -4.64
CA GLY A 313 -2.40 -11.58 -3.55
C GLY A 313 -3.17 -10.29 -3.23
N CYS A 314 -3.02 -9.81 -2.01
CA CYS A 314 -3.49 -8.48 -1.63
C CYS A 314 -2.36 -7.68 -1.00
N ARG A 315 -2.02 -6.54 -1.62
CA ARG A 315 -1.01 -5.61 -1.14
C ARG A 315 -1.68 -4.30 -0.74
N ASP A 316 -2.48 -4.37 0.31
CA ASP A 316 -3.13 -3.21 0.91
C ASP A 316 -2.34 -2.80 2.18
N THR A 317 -1.89 -1.55 2.26
CA THR A 317 -1.09 -1.03 3.39
C THR A 317 -1.90 -0.03 4.22
N ILE A 318 -1.63 0.05 5.53
CA ILE A 318 -2.33 1.00 6.45
C ILE A 318 -1.56 2.33 6.55
N GLY A 319 -0.25 2.30 6.26
CA GLY A 319 0.65 3.45 6.24
C GLY A 319 2.09 2.95 6.10
N GLY A 320 2.89 3.58 5.24
CA GLY A 320 4.25 3.13 4.98
C GLY A 320 4.33 1.67 4.50
N LEU A 321 4.98 0.81 5.30
CA LEU A 321 5.27 -0.59 4.94
C LEU A 321 4.36 -1.61 5.65
N ASP A 322 3.45 -1.16 6.51
CA ASP A 322 2.61 -2.07 7.29
C ASP A 322 1.43 -2.57 6.46
N MET A 323 1.35 -3.90 6.32
CA MET A 323 0.29 -4.58 5.60
C MET A 323 -1.00 -4.58 6.43
N ARG A 324 -2.12 -4.30 5.76
CA ARG A 324 -3.44 -4.33 6.39
C ARG A 324 -3.88 -5.73 6.79
N PHE A 325 -3.54 -6.69 5.95
CA PHE A 325 -3.99 -8.06 6.04
C PHE A 325 -2.81 -8.99 6.19
N SER A 326 -2.93 -9.96 7.09
CA SER A 326 -2.03 -11.11 7.16
C SER A 326 -2.78 -12.37 7.52
N TRP A 327 -2.26 -13.51 7.09
CA TRP A 327 -2.69 -14.79 7.63
C TRP A 327 -1.88 -15.13 8.89
N PRO A 328 -2.38 -16.02 9.77
CA PRO A 328 -1.61 -16.51 10.89
C PRO A 328 -0.43 -17.37 10.38
N ARG A 329 0.60 -17.57 11.21
CA ARG A 329 1.89 -18.13 10.78
C ARG A 329 1.84 -19.60 10.35
N ASP A 330 0.75 -20.29 10.66
CA ASP A 330 0.52 -21.72 10.40
C ASP A 330 0.01 -22.01 8.98
N VAL A 331 -0.31 -20.98 8.18
CA VAL A 331 -0.69 -21.21 6.78
C VAL A 331 0.52 -21.56 5.91
N ARG A 332 0.26 -22.26 4.80
CA ARG A 332 1.30 -22.66 3.84
C ARG A 332 2.04 -21.44 3.30
N GLN A 333 3.36 -21.57 3.23
CA GLN A 333 4.25 -20.50 2.79
C GLN A 333 4.68 -20.73 1.33
N ARG A 334 4.40 -19.77 0.45
CA ARG A 334 4.90 -19.73 -0.94
C ARG A 334 6.20 -18.95 -0.97
N VAL A 335 7.32 -19.66 -1.01
CA VAL A 335 8.64 -19.02 -1.04
C VAL A 335 9.07 -18.79 -2.47
N ASN A 336 9.36 -17.54 -2.84
CA ASN A 336 9.81 -17.16 -4.18
C ASN A 336 8.86 -17.55 -5.31
N GLU A 337 7.58 -17.74 -5.02
CA GLU A 337 6.53 -17.99 -6.00
C GLU A 337 5.43 -16.93 -5.83
N PRO A 338 5.52 -15.79 -6.54
CA PRO A 338 4.58 -14.71 -6.39
C PRO A 338 3.18 -15.15 -6.85
N PRO A 339 2.12 -14.58 -6.26
CA PRO A 339 0.77 -14.78 -6.79
C PRO A 339 0.70 -14.26 -8.23
N GLU A 340 -0.12 -14.90 -9.05
CA GLU A 340 -0.32 -14.51 -10.46
C GLU A 340 -1.11 -13.21 -10.54
N PHE A 341 -2.09 -13.05 -9.67
CA PHE A 341 -3.00 -11.92 -9.64
C PHE A 341 -2.89 -11.11 -8.35
N SER A 342 -3.29 -9.85 -8.41
CA SER A 342 -3.51 -8.97 -7.27
C SER A 342 -4.88 -8.33 -7.33
N VAL A 343 -5.47 -8.11 -6.17
CA VAL A 343 -6.76 -7.43 -5.99
C VAL A 343 -6.64 -6.29 -4.97
N SER A 344 -7.63 -5.41 -4.97
CA SER A 344 -7.77 -4.39 -3.94
C SER A 344 -8.03 -5.00 -2.55
N GLY A 345 -7.81 -4.21 -1.49
CA GLY A 345 -8.11 -4.64 -0.13
C GLY A 345 -9.58 -5.04 0.08
N GLY A 346 -10.50 -4.25 -0.46
CA GLY A 346 -11.93 -4.53 -0.38
C GLY A 346 -12.35 -5.78 -1.16
N ASP A 347 -11.80 -5.99 -2.37
CA ASP A 347 -12.05 -7.23 -3.13
C ASP A 347 -11.49 -8.45 -2.41
N PHE A 348 -10.30 -8.32 -1.80
CA PHE A 348 -9.69 -9.39 -1.04
C PHE A 348 -10.56 -9.79 0.15
N LEU A 349 -11.03 -8.80 0.92
CA LEU A 349 -11.90 -9.03 2.07
C LEU A 349 -13.21 -9.72 1.65
N LEU A 350 -13.83 -9.25 0.57
CA LEU A 350 -15.05 -9.84 0.03
C LEU A 350 -14.84 -11.31 -0.35
N LEU A 351 -13.75 -11.63 -1.05
CA LEU A 351 -13.44 -13.01 -1.42
C LEU A 351 -13.20 -13.87 -0.16
N VAL A 352 -12.41 -13.37 0.80
CA VAL A 352 -12.12 -14.07 2.05
C VAL A 352 -13.39 -14.33 2.87
N GLU A 353 -14.29 -13.36 2.98
CA GLU A 353 -15.58 -13.51 3.63
C GLU A 353 -16.47 -14.52 2.89
N LYS A 354 -16.53 -14.41 1.56
CA LYS A 354 -17.34 -15.30 0.72
C LYS A 354 -16.99 -16.77 0.90
N PHE A 355 -15.70 -17.07 1.07
CA PHE A 355 -15.20 -18.43 1.25
C PHE A 355 -15.08 -18.85 2.72
N GLY A 356 -15.62 -18.07 3.66
CA GLY A 356 -15.61 -18.41 5.09
C GLY A 356 -14.22 -18.38 5.73
N LEU A 357 -13.25 -17.69 5.13
CA LEU A 357 -11.88 -17.58 5.64
C LEU A 357 -11.67 -16.36 6.55
N ALA A 358 -12.67 -15.49 6.67
CA ALA A 358 -12.62 -14.27 7.50
C ALA A 358 -12.18 -14.51 8.96
N PRO A 359 -12.59 -15.59 9.67
CA PRO A 359 -12.14 -15.84 11.03
C PRO A 359 -10.63 -16.05 11.18
N TYR A 360 -9.94 -16.42 10.10
CA TYR A 360 -8.50 -16.64 10.09
C TYR A 360 -7.72 -15.39 9.64
N LEU A 361 -8.39 -14.38 9.08
CA LEU A 361 -7.73 -13.19 8.57
C LEU A 361 -7.38 -12.23 9.71
N GLN A 362 -6.10 -11.90 9.85
CA GLN A 362 -5.65 -10.87 10.79
C GLN A 362 -5.76 -9.50 10.12
N ARG A 363 -6.52 -8.61 10.77
CA ARG A 363 -6.82 -7.26 10.31
C ARG A 363 -6.14 -6.25 11.23
N HIS A 364 -5.12 -5.57 10.72
CA HIS A 364 -4.33 -4.62 11.49
C HIS A 364 -4.95 -3.21 11.51
N ASP A 365 -5.95 -2.97 10.66
CA ASP A 365 -6.69 -1.69 10.58
C ASP A 365 -7.70 -1.52 11.71
N GLN A 366 -8.10 -2.61 12.37
CA GLN A 366 -9.05 -2.59 13.50
C GLN A 366 -8.36 -2.39 14.86
N GLN A 367 -7.03 -2.42 14.92
CA GLN A 367 -6.26 -2.25 16.15
C GLN A 367 -5.81 -0.80 16.42
N VAL A 368 -6.26 0.16 15.59
CA VAL A 368 -5.80 1.57 15.60
C VAL A 368 -6.86 2.55 16.07
#